data_AF-A0A368F3S0-F1
#
_entry.id   AF-A0A368F3S0-F1
#
_cell.length_a   1.000
_cell.length_b   1.000
_cell.length_c   1.000
_cell.angle_alpha   90.00
_cell.angle_beta   90.00
_cell.angle_gamma   90.00
#
_symmetry.space_group_name_H-M   'P 1'
#
loop_
_entity.id
_entity.type
_entity.pdbx_description
1 polymer ?
#
loop_
_entity_poly.entity_id
_entity_poly.type
_entity_poly.pdbx_seq_one_letter_code
_entity_poly.pdbx_strand_id
1 'polypeptide(L)'
;MEGDLINNTWQHAKDGDLEQTIAKLVRLPSICVRHNGTPVAFEMVDPAGFLNNQFVFPEHRRKGIGAAVESKLTQRCVRFVGIIILPL
;
A
#
# COMPACT_ATOMS: atom_id res chain seq x y z
N MET A 1 8.36 -8.49 10.00
CA MET A 1 7.58 -8.84 8.77
C MET A 1 7.07 -7.54 8.15
N GLU A 2 6.59 -7.51 6.90
CA GLU A 2 6.07 -6.27 6.28
C GLU A 2 4.86 -5.69 7.05
N GLY A 3 4.07 -6.56 7.68
CA GLY A 3 2.97 -6.16 8.57
C GLY A 3 3.42 -5.27 9.74
N ASP A 4 4.49 -5.66 10.45
CA ASP A 4 5.02 -4.86 11.56
C ASP A 4 5.49 -3.49 11.10
N LEU A 5 6.21 -3.44 9.97
CA LEU A 5 6.72 -2.19 9.42
C LEU A 5 5.57 -1.23 9.10
N ILE A 6 4.52 -1.72 8.45
CA ILE A 6 3.36 -0.91 8.07
C ILE A 6 2.59 -0.47 9.33
N ASN A 7 2.30 -1.39 10.24
CA ASN A 7 1.55 -1.09 11.47
C ASN A 7 2.28 -0.03 12.32
N ASN A 8 3.61 -0.11 12.41
CA ASN A 8 4.43 0.84 13.15
C ASN A 8 4.51 2.25 12.50
N THR A 9 4.10 2.42 11.23
CA THR A 9 3.96 3.76 10.66
C THR A 9 2.68 4.48 11.09
N TRP A 10 1.75 3.75 11.72
CA TRP A 10 0.45 4.28 12.10
C TRP A 10 0.47 4.76 13.55
N GLN A 11 0.53 6.08 13.74
CA GLN A 11 0.65 6.71 15.06
C GLN A 11 -0.47 6.38 16.05
N HIS A 12 -1.61 5.87 15.57
CA HIS A 12 -2.78 5.53 16.37
C HIS A 12 -3.15 4.05 16.29
N ALA A 13 -2.23 3.19 15.84
CA ALA A 13 -2.44 1.74 15.87
C ALA A 13 -2.75 1.27 17.31
N LYS A 14 -3.70 0.35 17.42
CA LYS A 14 -4.16 -0.27 18.66
C LYS A 14 -4.05 -1.79 18.57
N ASP A 15 -4.34 -2.45 19.68
CA ASP A 15 -4.45 -3.91 19.74
C ASP A 15 -5.44 -4.41 18.68
N GLY A 16 -5.02 -5.38 17.86
CA GLY A 16 -5.79 -5.93 16.74
C GLY A 16 -5.45 -5.34 15.36
N ASP A 17 -4.83 -4.15 15.28
CA ASP A 17 -4.53 -3.51 14.01
C ASP A 17 -3.39 -4.22 13.25
N LEU A 18 -2.45 -4.86 13.96
CA LEU A 18 -1.38 -5.64 13.34
C LEU A 18 -1.96 -6.86 12.63
N GLU A 19 -2.84 -7.61 13.30
CA GLU A 19 -3.53 -8.77 12.74
C GLU A 19 -4.37 -8.38 11.53
N GLN A 20 -5.08 -7.25 11.61
CA GLN A 20 -5.82 -6.71 10.48
C GLN A 20 -4.88 -6.31 9.33
N THR A 21 -3.76 -5.67 9.62
CA THR A 21 -2.75 -5.28 8.61
C THR A 21 -2.19 -6.52 7.90
N ILE A 22 -1.82 -7.56 8.64
CA ILE A 22 -1.36 -8.84 8.09
C ILE A 22 -2.46 -9.48 7.25
N ALA A 23 -3.70 -9.49 7.75
CA ALA A 23 -4.85 -10.04 7.03
C ALA A 23 -5.11 -9.32 5.69
N LYS A 24 -4.98 -7.99 5.65
CA LYS A 24 -5.07 -7.17 4.43
C LYS A 24 -3.96 -7.55 3.45
N LEU A 25 -2.70 -7.62 3.90
CA LEU A 25 -1.56 -7.97 3.06
C LEU A 25 -1.68 -9.35 2.39
N VAL A 26 -2.23 -10.33 3.10
CA VAL A 26 -2.39 -11.70 2.59
C VAL A 26 -3.52 -11.82 1.58
N ARG A 27 -4.61 -11.06 1.76
CA ARG A 27 -5.87 -11.29 1.03
C ARG A 27 -6.20 -10.24 -0.02
N LEU A 28 -5.67 -9.02 0.13
CA LEU A 28 -6.05 -7.87 -0.69
C LEU A 28 -4.86 -7.34 -1.48
N PRO A 29 -5.11 -6.66 -2.62
CA PRO A 29 -4.07 -5.98 -3.35
C PRO A 29 -3.29 -5.00 -2.47
N SER A 30 -1.97 -5.03 -2.60
CA SER A 30 -1.05 -4.10 -1.96
C SER A 30 0.16 -3.88 -2.87
N ILE A 31 0.85 -2.75 -2.68
CA ILE A 31 2.11 -2.43 -3.35
C ILE A 31 3.12 -1.97 -2.30
N CYS A 32 4.36 -2.41 -2.44
CA CYS A 32 5.51 -1.89 -1.73
C CYS A 32 6.58 -1.45 -2.74
N VAL A 33 7.05 -0.21 -2.62
CA VAL A 33 8.19 0.31 -3.38
C VAL A 33 9.44 0.12 -2.53
N ARG A 34 10.50 -0.43 -3.14
CA ARG A 34 11.79 -0.64 -2.49
C ARG A 34 12.90 0.11 -3.21
N HIS A 35 13.84 0.65 -2.45
CA HIS A 35 15.08 1.24 -2.95
C HIS A 35 16.24 0.56 -2.22
N ASN A 36 17.16 -0.04 -2.98
CA ASN A 36 18.27 -0.83 -2.45
C ASN A 36 17.82 -1.94 -1.47
N GLY A 37 16.70 -2.60 -1.79
CA GLY A 37 16.11 -3.66 -0.95
C GLY A 37 15.22 -3.16 0.20
N THR A 38 15.34 -1.89 0.59
CA THR A 38 14.59 -1.31 1.73
C THR A 38 13.25 -0.71 1.29
N PRO A 39 12.14 -0.95 2.00
CA PRO A 39 10.86 -0.28 1.74
C PRO A 39 10.96 1.25 1.85
N VAL A 40 10.41 1.97 0.87
CA VAL A 40 10.38 3.45 0.85
C VAL A 40 8.98 4.03 0.74
N ALA A 41 8.04 3.24 0.23
CA ALA A 41 6.63 3.57 0.20
C ALA A 41 5.79 2.30 0.11
N PHE A 42 4.54 2.38 0.53
CA PHE A 42 3.58 1.31 0.40
C PHE A 42 2.16 1.85 0.41
N GLU A 43 1.25 1.01 -0.06
CA GLU A 43 -0.19 1.23 0.01
C GLU A 43 -0.92 -0.10 -0.10
N MET A 44 -2.12 -0.19 0.49
CA MET A 44 -2.94 -1.39 0.46
C MET A 44 -4.41 -1.06 0.25
N VAL A 45 -5.18 -2.04 -0.16
CA VAL A 45 -6.63 -1.95 -0.23
C VAL A 45 -7.22 -2.38 1.12
N ASP A 46 -8.26 -1.69 1.58
CA ASP A 46 -9.07 -2.15 2.70
C ASP A 46 -10.25 -3.04 2.23
N PRO A 47 -10.90 -3.81 3.12
CA PRO A 47 -11.99 -4.71 2.74
C PRO A 47 -13.19 -4.07 2.02
N ALA A 48 -13.43 -2.77 2.18
CA ALA A 48 -14.47 -2.03 1.46
C ALA A 48 -14.04 -1.59 0.04
N GLY A 49 -12.78 -1.86 -0.35
CA GLY A 49 -12.25 -1.56 -1.67
C GLY A 49 -11.64 -0.16 -1.81
N PHE A 50 -11.48 0.60 -0.72
CA PHE A 50 -10.76 1.88 -0.79
C PHE A 50 -9.24 1.66 -0.75
N LEU A 51 -8.53 2.62 -1.32
CA LEU A 51 -7.10 2.75 -1.16
C LEU A 51 -6.82 3.24 0.28
N ASN A 52 -5.93 2.55 0.97
CA ASN A 52 -5.73 2.68 2.40
C ASN A 52 -4.25 2.55 2.80
N ASN A 53 -3.89 3.14 3.93
CA ASN A 53 -2.52 3.14 4.46
C ASN A 53 -1.44 3.60 3.44
N GLN A 54 -1.76 4.57 2.56
CA GLN A 54 -0.75 5.16 1.67
C GLN A 54 0.33 5.86 2.50
N PHE A 55 1.57 5.41 2.39
CA PHE A 55 2.68 5.98 3.15
C PHE A 55 3.95 6.06 2.31
N VAL A 56 4.66 7.17 2.47
CA VAL A 56 6.02 7.37 1.97
C VAL A 56 6.88 7.80 3.16
N PHE A 57 7.99 7.10 3.37
CA PHE A 57 8.93 7.43 4.45
C PHE A 57 9.45 8.86 4.28
N PRO A 58 9.53 9.67 5.35
CA PRO A 58 9.84 11.10 5.28
C PRO A 58 11.01 11.49 4.38
N GLU A 59 12.12 10.76 4.47
CA GLU A 59 13.37 10.93 3.70
C GLU A 59 13.21 10.67 2.18
N HIS A 60 12.11 10.03 1.78
CA HIS A 60 11.77 9.70 0.40
C HIS A 60 10.62 10.56 -0.16
N ARG A 61 10.04 11.47 0.64
CA ARG A 61 8.92 12.33 0.21
C ARG A 61 9.35 13.35 -0.85
N ARG A 62 8.35 13.96 -1.50
CA ARG A 62 8.48 15.02 -2.54
C ARG A 62 9.21 14.57 -3.82
N LYS A 63 9.25 13.27 -4.08
CA LYS A 63 9.87 12.64 -5.27
C LYS A 63 8.85 11.97 -6.21
N GLY A 64 7.56 12.25 -6.04
CA GLY A 64 6.48 11.62 -6.83
C GLY A 64 6.14 10.16 -6.46
N ILE A 65 6.82 9.58 -5.46
CA ILE A 65 6.67 8.15 -5.09
C ILE A 65 5.25 7.81 -4.63
N GLY A 66 4.57 8.73 -3.92
CA GLY A 66 3.17 8.55 -3.50
C GLY A 66 2.22 8.33 -4.69
N ALA A 67 2.28 9.21 -5.69
CA ALA A 67 1.48 9.05 -6.90
C ALA A 67 1.84 7.77 -7.67
N ALA A 68 3.12 7.38 -7.69
CA ALA A 68 3.56 6.16 -8.35
C ALA A 68 3.03 4.89 -7.66
N VAL A 69 3.03 4.85 -6.32
CA VAL A 69 2.51 3.70 -5.56
C VAL A 69 0.99 3.56 -5.75
N GLU A 70 0.26 4.68 -5.67
CA GLU A 70 -1.20 4.73 -5.84
C GLU A 70 -1.63 4.34 -7.24
N SER A 71 -0.96 4.89 -8.26
CA SER A 71 -1.21 4.54 -9.65
C SER A 71 -0.99 3.04 -9.90
N LYS A 72 0.06 2.48 -9.31
CA LYS A 72 0.38 1.05 -9.47
C LYS A 72 -0.64 0.16 -8.75
N LEU A 73 -1.07 0.56 -7.56
CA LEU A 73 -2.09 -0.17 -6.81
C LEU A 73 -3.43 -0.12 -7.55
N THR A 74 -3.83 1.05 -8.04
CA THR A 74 -5.03 1.21 -8.86
C THR A 74 -5.02 0.30 -10.08
N GLN A 75 -3.92 0.28 -10.84
CA GLN A 75 -3.74 -0.65 -11.97
C GLN A 75 -3.84 -2.12 -11.56
N ARG A 76 -3.33 -2.48 -10.37
CA ARG A 76 -3.44 -3.83 -9.83
C ARG A 76 -4.88 -4.18 -9.51
N CYS A 77 -5.63 -3.26 -8.89
CA CYS A 77 -7.04 -3.45 -8.53
C CYS A 77 -7.92 -3.65 -9.76
N VAL A 78 -7.82 -2.77 -10.76
CA VAL A 78 -8.62 -2.90 -12.00
C VAL A 78 -8.33 -4.21 -12.73
N ARG A 79 -7.04 -4.59 -12.82
CA ARG A 79 -6.65 -5.87 -13.43
C ARG A 79 -7.18 -7.06 -12.64
N PHE A 80 -7.19 -6.98 -11.31
CA PHE A 80 -7.70 -8.04 -10.43
C PHE A 80 -9.20 -8.29 -10.67
N VAL A 81 -9.97 -7.25 -10.97
CA VAL A 81 -11.42 -7.37 -11.28
C VAL A 81 -11.71 -7.49 -12.79
N GLY A 82 -10.69 -7.66 -13.63
CA GLY A 82 -10.84 -7.85 -15.08
C GLY A 82 -11.15 -6.58 -15.88
N ILE A 83 -10.97 -5.39 -15.29
CA ILE A 83 -11.12 -4.10 -15.98
C ILE A 83 -9.79 -3.72 -16.65
N ILE A 84 -9.86 -3.29 -17.91
CA ILE A 84 -8.73 -2.83 -18.71
C ILE A 84 -8.79 -1.31 -18.82
N ILE A 85 -7.71 -0.63 -18.44
CA ILE A 85 -7.54 0.81 -18.68
C ILE A 85 -6.85 0.98 -20.02
N LEU A 86 -7.44 1.76 -20.92
CA LEU A 86 -6.87 2.12 -22.21
C LEU A 86 -6.45 3.59 -22.22
N PRO A 87 -5.37 3.96 -22.92
CA PRO A 87 -5.09 5.37 -23.20
C PRO A 87 -6.22 5.97 -24.04
N LEU A 88 -6.45 7.27 -23.87
CA LEU A 88 -7.34 8.05 -24.74
C LEU A 88 -6.73 8.26 -26.13
#